data_AF-A0A3M5UVV7-F1
#
_entry.id   AF-A0A3M5UVV7-F1
#
_cell.length_a   1.000
_cell.length_b   1.000
_cell.length_c   1.000
_cell.angle_alpha   90.00
_cell.angle_beta   90.00
_cell.angle_gamma   90.00
#
_symmetry.space_group_name_H-M   'P 1'
#
loop_
_entity.id
_entity.type
_entity.pdbx_description
1 polymer ?
#
loop_
_entity_poly.entity_id
_entity_poly.type
_entity_poly.pdbx_seq_one_letter_code
_entity_poly.pdbx_strand_id
1 'polypeptide(L)'
;MAYELSWQTMDLDPKGYLQRNAVDGNFWKFTVAPTFKPDMGDLLTRPELRVFASLMNWSSDLDRYSTTGNFGKSDFSAGGVWQFGIQMETWF
;
A
#
# COMPACT_ATOMS: atom_id res chain seq x y z
N MET A 1 -11.10 14.59 -7.56
CA MET A 1 -10.73 14.04 -6.23
C MET A 1 -10.86 12.53 -6.31
N ALA A 2 -9.83 11.79 -5.93
CA ALA A 2 -9.83 10.33 -5.90
C ALA A 2 -9.68 9.82 -4.45
N TYR A 3 -10.29 8.66 -4.19
CA TYR A 3 -10.23 7.96 -2.92
C TYR A 3 -9.96 6.48 -3.20
N GLU A 4 -9.07 5.87 -2.44
CA GLU A 4 -8.75 4.45 -2.54
C GLU A 4 -8.79 3.80 -1.16
N LEU A 5 -9.45 2.65 -1.08
CA LEU A 5 -9.42 1.77 0.08
C LEU A 5 -8.94 0.40 -0.37
N SER A 6 -7.89 -0.10 0.27
CA SER A 6 -7.37 -1.44 0.10
C SER A 6 -7.56 -2.22 1.38
N TRP A 7 -8.02 -3.46 1.26
CA TRP A 7 -8.05 -4.45 2.33
C TRP A 7 -7.54 -5.77 1.75
N GLN A 8 -6.62 -6.41 2.46
CA GLN A 8 -6.01 -7.67 2.06
C GLN A 8 -5.84 -8.56 3.28
N THR A 9 -6.31 -9.81 3.18
CA THR A 9 -6.08 -10.86 4.17
C THR A 9 -5.05 -11.83 3.60
N MET A 10 -4.16 -12.34 4.45
CA MET A 10 -3.12 -13.27 4.03
C MET A 10 -2.90 -14.32 5.12
N ASP A 11 -2.97 -15.58 4.72
CA ASP A 11 -2.48 -16.73 5.49
C ASP A 11 -1.39 -17.36 4.64
N LEU A 12 -0.13 -17.19 5.07
CA LEU A 12 1.05 -17.58 4.30
C LEU A 12 1.81 -18.64 5.07
N ASP A 13 1.93 -19.83 4.49
CA ASP A 13 2.75 -20.91 5.02
C ASP A 13 3.81 -21.36 3.98
N PRO A 14 5.01 -20.77 4.01
CA PRO A 14 6.06 -21.03 3.03
C PRO A 14 6.82 -22.35 3.26
N LYS A 15 6.50 -23.13 4.31
CA LYS A 15 7.14 -24.44 4.60
C LYS A 15 8.68 -24.43 4.55
N GLY A 16 9.30 -23.35 5.04
CA GLY A 16 10.75 -23.18 5.09
C GLY A 16 11.40 -22.67 3.79
N TYR A 17 10.63 -22.40 2.74
CA TYR A 17 11.15 -21.80 1.51
C TYR A 17 11.72 -20.40 1.77
N LEU A 18 12.96 -20.16 1.33
CA LEU A 18 13.68 -18.89 1.49
C LEU A 18 13.75 -18.36 2.93
N GLN A 19 13.76 -19.25 3.93
CA GLN A 19 13.77 -18.87 5.36
C GLN A 19 12.61 -17.92 5.76
N ARG A 20 11.49 -18.01 5.04
CA ARG A 20 10.29 -17.22 5.36
C ARG A 20 9.52 -17.89 6.49
N ASN A 21 8.89 -17.07 7.33
CA ASN A 21 8.07 -17.54 8.43
C ASN A 21 6.61 -17.67 8.00
N ALA A 22 5.89 -18.61 8.62
CA ALA A 22 4.45 -18.65 8.50
C ALA A 22 3.82 -17.46 9.25
N VAL A 23 2.84 -16.79 8.64
CA VAL A 23 2.16 -15.61 9.19
C VAL A 23 0.69 -15.60 8.78
N ASP A 24 -0.16 -15.06 9.64
CA ASP A 24 -1.56 -14.79 9.38
C ASP A 24 -1.87 -13.34 9.75
N GLY A 25 -2.43 -12.57 8.81
CA GLY A 25 -2.76 -11.19 9.10
C GLY A 25 -3.51 -10.45 8.00
N ASN A 26 -3.93 -9.25 8.39
CA ASN A 26 -4.63 -8.32 7.53
C ASN A 26 -3.77 -7.09 7.27
N PHE A 27 -3.91 -6.53 6.08
CA PHE A 27 -3.35 -5.24 5.67
C PHE A 27 -4.47 -4.35 5.16
N TRP A 28 -4.45 -3.08 5.54
CA TRP A 28 -5.33 -2.08 4.94
C TRP A 28 -4.59 -0.78 4.64
N LYS A 29 -5.07 -0.08 3.62
CA LYS A 29 -4.58 1.23 3.20
C LYS A 29 -5.74 2.09 2.78
N PHE A 30 -5.79 3.31 3.30
CA PHE A 30 -6.71 4.34 2.88
C PHE A 30 -5.92 5.49 2.26
N THR A 31 -6.33 5.97 1.09
CA THR A 31 -5.66 7.07 0.38
C THR A 31 -6.66 8.10 -0.08
N VAL A 32 -6.34 9.37 0.15
CA VAL A 32 -7.01 10.52 -0.42
C VAL A 32 -6.06 11.21 -1.38
N ALA A 33 -6.51 11.44 -2.62
CA ALA A 33 -5.68 12.02 -3.66
C ALA A 33 -6.41 13.13 -4.43
N PRO A 34 -6.15 14.43 -4.13
CA PRO A 34 -6.41 15.50 -5.07
C PRO A 34 -5.73 15.25 -6.42
N THR A 35 -6.57 15.18 -7.45
CA THR A 35 -6.19 14.77 -8.81
C THR A 35 -6.52 15.89 -9.79
N PHE A 36 -5.57 16.18 -10.69
CA PHE A 36 -5.70 17.09 -11.82
C PHE A 36 -5.51 16.32 -13.12
N LYS A 37 -6.52 16.36 -14.00
CA LYS A 37 -6.48 15.72 -15.33
C LYS A 37 -7.32 16.53 -16.33
N PRO A 38 -7.10 16.40 -17.65
CA PRO A 38 -7.79 17.19 -18.67
C PRO A 38 -9.31 16.98 -18.69
N ASP A 39 -9.75 15.74 -18.41
CA ASP A 39 -11.16 15.38 -18.25
C ASP A 39 -11.36 14.61 -16.95
N MET A 40 -12.32 15.05 -16.14
CA MET A 40 -12.63 14.51 -14.83
C MET A 40 -13.65 13.36 -14.87
N GLY A 41 -14.31 13.10 -16.00
CA GLY A 41 -15.43 12.18 -16.13
C GLY A 41 -15.06 10.70 -16.21
N ASP A 42 -13.85 10.37 -16.68
CA ASP A 42 -13.43 8.99 -16.90
C ASP A 42 -12.23 8.59 -16.03
N LEU A 43 -12.27 7.35 -15.51
CA LEU A 43 -11.21 6.75 -14.68
C LEU A 43 -9.92 6.48 -15.48
N LEU A 44 -10.06 6.18 -16.78
CA LEU A 44 -8.95 5.82 -17.67
C LEU A 44 -8.32 7.02 -18.38
N THR A 45 -8.83 8.23 -18.17
CA THR A 45 -8.25 9.44 -18.77
C THR A 45 -6.87 9.75 -18.17
N ARG A 46 -5.89 9.93 -19.05
CA ARG A 46 -4.53 10.37 -18.73
C ARG A 46 -4.07 11.44 -19.73
N PRO A 47 -3.07 12.29 -19.39
CA PRO A 47 -2.23 12.29 -18.18
C PRO A 47 -2.97 12.73 -16.92
N GLU A 48 -2.51 12.23 -15.76
CA GLU A 48 -3.01 12.60 -14.44
C GLU A 48 -1.88 13.03 -13.51
N LEU A 49 -2.05 14.15 -12.81
CA LEU A 49 -1.19 14.59 -11.71
C LEU A 49 -1.97 14.48 -10.38
N ARG A 50 -1.39 13.81 -9.39
CA ARG A 50 -2.00 13.62 -8.06
C ARG A 50 -1.08 14.07 -6.94
N VAL A 51 -1.66 14.77 -5.98
CA VAL A 51 -1.11 14.95 -4.63
C VAL A 51 -1.84 13.93 -3.76
N PHE A 52 -1.16 13.24 -2.84
CA PHE A 52 -1.81 12.19 -2.05
C PHE A 52 -1.34 12.15 -0.60
N ALA A 53 -2.24 11.66 0.25
CA ALA A 53 -1.98 11.23 1.62
C ALA A 53 -2.57 9.83 1.82
N SER A 54 -1.74 8.91 2.32
CA SER A 54 -2.12 7.53 2.60
C SER A 54 -1.88 7.22 4.06
N LEU A 55 -2.83 6.53 4.68
CA LEU A 55 -2.69 5.88 5.98
C LEU A 55 -2.82 4.37 5.78
N MET A 56 -1.89 3.61 6.34
CA MET A 56 -1.92 2.16 6.26
C MET A 56 -1.54 1.53 7.60
N ASN A 57 -2.13 0.38 7.87
CA ASN A 57 -1.78 -0.44 9.01
C ASN A 57 -2.01 -1.92 8.69
N TRP A 58 -1.39 -2.78 9.49
CA TRP A 58 -1.44 -4.22 9.29
C TRP A 58 -1.24 -4.98 10.58
N SER A 59 -1.54 -6.28 10.56
CA SER A 59 -1.25 -7.19 11.67
C SER A 59 0.26 -7.30 11.88
N SER A 60 0.73 -7.12 13.11
CA SER A 60 2.16 -7.22 13.46
C SER A 60 2.79 -8.60 13.18
N ASP A 61 1.97 -9.64 12.98
CA ASP A 61 2.45 -10.95 12.52
C ASP A 61 3.15 -10.85 11.15
N LEU A 62 2.63 -10.00 10.25
CA LEU A 62 3.18 -9.83 8.90
C LEU A 62 4.60 -9.24 8.89
N ASP A 63 5.02 -8.54 9.97
CA ASP A 63 6.39 -8.04 10.12
C ASP A 63 7.42 -9.18 10.24
N ARG A 64 6.98 -10.39 10.60
CA ARG A 64 7.87 -11.55 10.76
C ARG A 64 8.02 -12.37 9.49
N TYR A 65 7.26 -12.11 8.43
CA TYR A 65 7.22 -12.98 7.26
C TYR A 65 8.61 -13.19 6.61
N SER A 66 9.41 -12.13 6.54
CA SER A 66 10.77 -12.17 5.99
C SER A 66 11.66 -11.12 6.64
N THR A 67 12.89 -11.50 7.00
CA THR A 67 13.91 -10.58 7.53
C THR A 67 14.44 -9.60 6.48
N THR A 68 14.20 -9.85 5.19
CA THR A 68 14.58 -8.97 4.07
C THR A 68 13.39 -8.24 3.44
N GLY A 69 12.16 -8.57 3.88
CA GLY A 69 10.93 -7.92 3.45
C GLY A 69 10.84 -6.47 3.92
N ASN A 70 9.81 -5.75 3.48
CA ASN A 70 9.61 -4.35 3.90
C ASN A 70 8.87 -4.25 5.24
N PHE A 71 7.86 -5.09 5.49
CA PHE A 71 7.20 -5.14 6.78
C PHE A 71 8.18 -5.54 7.88
N GLY A 72 8.17 -4.81 9.00
CA GLY A 72 9.04 -5.02 10.15
C GLY A 72 10.40 -4.35 10.07
N LYS A 73 10.68 -3.52 9.04
CA LYS A 73 11.90 -2.71 8.97
C LYS A 73 11.86 -1.57 9.99
N SER A 74 13.05 -1.03 10.30
CA SER A 74 13.15 0.24 11.05
C SER A 74 12.28 1.29 10.38
N ASP A 75 11.42 1.94 11.17
CA ASP A 75 10.50 2.99 10.72
C ASP A 75 9.41 2.53 9.72
N PHE A 76 9.23 1.21 9.57
CA PHE A 76 8.19 0.60 8.75
C PHE A 76 7.68 -0.72 9.36
N SER A 77 7.09 -0.62 10.55
CA SER A 77 6.47 -1.74 11.27
C SER A 77 4.98 -1.48 11.51
N ALA A 78 4.25 -2.54 11.86
CA ALA A 78 2.84 -2.43 12.22
C ALA A 78 2.62 -1.39 13.33
N GLY A 79 1.50 -0.66 13.27
CA GLY A 79 1.19 0.42 14.21
C GLY A 79 0.59 1.68 13.58
N GLY A 80 0.47 1.72 12.25
CA GLY A 80 -0.07 2.87 11.51
C GLY A 80 1.02 3.75 10.93
N VAL A 81 1.13 3.76 9.60
CA VAL A 81 2.13 4.50 8.85
C VAL A 81 1.44 5.48 7.91
N TRP A 82 1.91 6.73 7.92
CA TRP A 82 1.49 7.77 6.99
C TRP A 82 2.48 7.90 5.83
N GLN A 83 1.96 8.15 4.64
CA GLN A 83 2.74 8.48 3.46
C GLN A 83 2.12 9.67 2.72
N PHE A 84 2.95 10.59 2.26
CA PHE A 84 2.53 11.76 1.50
C PHE A 84 3.38 11.88 0.23
N GLY A 85 2.82 12.47 -0.82
CA GLY A 85 3.60 12.68 -2.03
C GLY A 85 2.85 13.35 -3.17
N ILE A 86 3.58 13.55 -4.26
CA ILE A 86 3.07 14.03 -5.54
C ILE A 86 3.53 13.03 -6.60
N GLN A 87 2.66 12.65 -7.53
CA GLN A 87 2.96 11.68 -8.58
C GLN A 87 2.23 12.04 -9.88
N MET A 88 2.83 11.74 -11.03
CA MET A 88 2.21 11.80 -12.35
C MET A 88 2.10 10.40 -12.96
N GLU A 89 1.01 10.12 -13.68
CA GLU A 89 0.77 8.87 -14.43
C GLU A 89 0.29 9.20 -15.85
N THR A 90 0.78 8.48 -16.86
CA THR A 90 0.42 8.70 -18.28
C THR A 90 0.52 7.43 -19.11
N TRP A 91 -0.21 7.37 -20.21
CA TRP A 91 -0.11 6.39 -21.30
C TRP A 91 -0.64 7.02 -22.60
N PHE A 92 -0.28 6.46 -23.76
CA PHE A 92 -0.58 7.00 -25.10
C PHE A 92 -1.05 5.91 -26.07
#